data_AF-B0XCC9-F1
#
_entry.id   AF-B0XCC9-F1
#
_cell.length_a   1.000
_cell.length_b   1.000
_cell.length_c   1.000
_cell.angle_alpha   90.00
_cell.angle_beta   90.00
_cell.angle_gamma   90.00
#
_symmetry.space_group_name_H-M   'P 1'
#
loop_
_entity.id
_entity.type
_entity.pdbx_description
1 polymer ?
#
loop_
_entity_poly.entity_id
_entity_poly.type
_entity_poly.pdbx_seq_one_letter_code
_entity_poly.pdbx_strand_id
1 'polypeptide(L)' 'MFVKFQYFCIIYFLLVRHLNGSTMDLYKNSRLGQRIVQTRYGRLQGLILPLEGYKFLKPIEAFLGVPYATPPTKMNR' A
#
# COMPACT_ATOMS: atom_id res chain seq x y z
N MET A 1 20.73 8.93 35.80
CA MET A 1 19.26 8.91 35.61
C MET A 1 18.87 9.15 34.15
N PHE A 2 19.41 10.20 33.52
CA PHE A 2 19.13 10.56 32.11
C PHE A 2 19.36 9.44 31.08
N VAL A 3 20.46 8.69 31.17
CA VAL A 3 20.79 7.62 30.21
C VAL A 3 19.75 6.48 30.22
N LYS A 4 19.27 6.09 31.40
CA LYS A 4 18.24 5.04 31.53
C LYS A 4 16.89 5.48 30.94
N PHE A 5 16.54 6.75 31.12
CA PHE A 5 15.34 7.33 30.52
C PHE A 5 15.44 7.39 28.99
N GLN A 6 16.60 7.77 28.46
CA GLN A 6 16.86 7.75 27.01
C GLN A 6 16.70 6.35 26.41
N TYR A 7 17.28 5.31 27.05
CA TYR A 7 17.09 3.93 26.60
C TYR A 7 15.64 3.48 26.65
N PHE A 8 14.89 3.85 27.69
CA PHE A 8 13.46 3.56 27.78
C PHE A 8 12.66 4.19 26.63
N CYS A 9 12.92 5.47 26.33
CA CYS A 9 12.27 6.16 25.21
C CYS A 9 12.61 5.54 23.85
N ILE A 10 13.87 5.12 23.64
CA ILE A 10 14.29 4.44 22.41
C ILE A 10 13.58 3.09 22.26
N ILE A 11 13.52 2.29 23.33
CA ILE A 11 12.83 0.99 23.30
C ILE A 11 11.34 1.19 23.03
N TYR A 12 10.71 2.16 23.68
CA TYR A 12 9.31 2.51 23.44
C TYR A 12 9.08 2.92 21.99
N PHE A 13 9.94 3.76 21.42
CA PHE A 13 9.83 4.19 20.03
C PHE A 13 10.00 3.03 19.04
N LEU A 14 10.96 2.14 19.28
CA LEU A 14 11.16 0.94 18.46
C LEU A 14 9.98 -0.03 18.54
N LEU A 15 9.39 -0.19 19.73
CA LEU A 15 8.21 -1.02 19.94
C LEU A 15 7.00 -0.45 19.19
N VAL A 16 6.75 0.86 19.31
CA VAL A 16 5.69 1.54 18.56
C VAL A 16 5.90 1.41 17.04
N ARG A 17 7.12 1.54 16.55
CA ARG A 17 7.45 1.33 15.13
C ARG A 17 7.14 -0.10 14.67
N HIS A 18 7.41 -1.10 15.50
CA HIS A 18 7.17 -2.49 15.14
C HIS A 18 5.67 -2.85 15.15
N LEU A 19 4.88 -2.24 16.04
CA LEU A 19 3.43 -2.48 16.10
C LEU A 19 2.64 -1.77 14.98
N ASN A 20 3.19 -0.69 14.43
CA ASN A 20 2.56 0.02 13.31
C ASN A 20 3.02 -0.58 11.98
N GLY A 21 2.18 -1.42 11.38
CA GLY A 21 2.38 -1.89 10.01
C GLY A 21 2.36 -0.72 9.02
N SER A 22 3.28 -0.72 8.05
CA SER A 22 3.34 0.32 7.02
C SER A 22 2.47 -0.07 5.82
N THR A 23 1.96 0.92 5.08
CA THR A 23 1.27 0.64 3.80
C THR A 23 2.20 0.00 2.78
N MET A 24 3.51 0.19 2.90
CA MET A 24 4.52 -0.45 2.07
C MET A 24 4.55 -1.96 2.26
N ASP A 25 4.21 -2.46 3.45
CA ASP A 25 4.15 -3.90 3.73
C ASP A 25 3.05 -4.60 2.91
N LEU A 26 2.02 -3.87 2.47
CA LEU A 26 0.96 -4.40 1.59
C LEU A 26 1.47 -4.70 0.17
N TYR A 27 2.48 -3.95 -0.29
CA TYR A 27 3.06 -4.08 -1.62
C TYR A 27 4.25 -5.05 -1.68
N LYS A 28 4.69 -5.54 -0.51
CA LYS A 28 5.77 -6.51 -0.42
C LYS A 28 5.38 -7.77 -1.22
N ASN A 29 6.27 -8.20 -2.10
CA ASN A 29 6.06 -9.34 -3.01
C ASN A 29 4.82 -9.19 -3.92
N SER A 30 4.38 -7.95 -4.20
CA SER A 30 3.35 -7.72 -5.20
C SER A 30 3.79 -8.20 -6.57
N ARG A 31 2.85 -8.75 -7.33
CA ARG A 31 3.08 -9.32 -8.66
C ARG A 31 2.06 -8.80 -9.65
N LEU A 32 2.40 -8.85 -10.93
CA LEU A 32 1.46 -8.50 -12.00
C LEU A 32 0.24 -9.42 -11.99
N GLY A 33 -0.95 -8.82 -12.03
CA GLY A 33 -2.21 -9.54 -12.16
C GLY A 33 -2.34 -10.16 -13.55
N GLN A 34 -2.81 -11.41 -13.60
CA GLN A 34 -3.06 -12.11 -14.86
C GLN A 34 -4.39 -11.67 -15.50
N ARG A 35 -5.33 -11.17 -14.68
CA ARG A 35 -6.65 -10.79 -15.13
C ARG A 35 -6.61 -9.38 -15.71
N ILE A 36 -7.14 -9.25 -16.93
CA ILE A 36 -7.34 -7.97 -17.59
C ILE A 36 -8.82 -7.60 -17.46
N VAL A 37 -9.10 -6.45 -16.86
CA VAL A 37 -10.46 -5.94 -16.65
C VAL A 37 -10.84 -4.99 -17.78
N GLN A 38 -11.94 -5.28 -18.46
CA GLN A 38 -12.51 -4.38 -19.46
C GLN A 38 -13.35 -3.30 -18.77
N THR A 39 -12.99 -2.04 -18.98
CA THR A 39 -13.77 -0.87 -18.56
C THR A 39 -14.42 -0.19 -19.77
N ARG A 40 -15.26 0.83 -19.53
CA ARG A 40 -15.85 1.66 -20.61
C ARG A 40 -14.78 2.32 -21.49
N TYR A 41 -13.64 2.69 -20.93
CA TYR A 41 -12.60 3.47 -21.61
C TYR A 41 -11.38 2.64 -22.04
N GLY A 42 -11.40 1.32 -21.81
CA GLY A 42 -10.31 0.44 -22.22
C GLY A 42 -10.03 -0.70 -21.23
N ARG A 43 -8.96 -1.44 -21.50
CA ARG A 43 -8.49 -2.57 -20.69
C ARG A 43 -7.53 -2.10 -19.60
N LEU A 44 -7.70 -2.62 -18.39
CA LEU A 44 -6.83 -2.35 -17.26
C LEU A 44 -6.20 -3.65 -16.75
N GLN A 45 -4.94 -3.56 -16.36
CA GLN A 45 -4.21 -4.63 -15.69
C GLN A 45 -3.87 -4.18 -14.27
N GLY A 46 -4.10 -5.06 -13.31
CA GLY A 46 -3.87 -4.79 -11.89
C GLY A 46 -2.60 -5.45 -11.36
N LEU A 47 -2.39 -5.29 -10.06
CA LEU A 47 -1.39 -5.99 -9.27
C LEU A 47 -2.07 -6.90 -8.26
N ILE A 48 -1.52 -8.10 -8.05
CA ILE A 48 -1.93 -8.98 -6.97
C ILE A 48 -1.08 -8.64 -5.74
N LEU A 49 -1.75 -8.25 -4.67
CA LEU A 49 -1.16 -8.02 -3.34
C LEU A 49 -1.37 -9.28 -2.51
N PRO A 50 -0.30 -10.00 -2.13
CA PRO A 50 -0.41 -11.29 -1.44
C PRO A 50 -0.83 -11.15 0.04
N LEU A 51 -0.67 -9.96 0.63
CA LEU A 51 -1.01 -9.67 2.03
C LEU A 51 -0.37 -10.66 3.03
N GLU A 52 0.89 -11.06 2.81
CA GLU A 52 1.60 -12.09 3.59
C GLU A 52 1.67 -11.79 5.10
N GLY A 53 1.68 -10.52 5.49
CA GLY A 53 1.62 -10.09 6.89
C GLY A 53 0.27 -10.37 7.58
N TYR A 54 -0.76 -10.72 6.83
CA TYR A 54 -2.14 -10.87 7.29
C TYR A 54 -2.65 -12.28 6.99
N LYS A 55 -2.36 -13.22 7.88
CA LYS A 55 -2.62 -14.67 7.71
C LYS A 55 -4.08 -15.05 7.40
N PHE A 56 -5.04 -14.18 7.69
CA PHE A 56 -6.48 -14.43 7.49
C PHE A 56 -7.05 -13.73 6.25
N LEU A 57 -6.25 -12.92 5.56
CA LEU A 57 -6.68 -12.20 4.38
C LEU A 57 -6.32 -12.99 3.12
N LYS A 58 -7.25 -13.03 2.18
CA LYS A 58 -6.97 -13.54 0.84
C LYS A 58 -6.17 -12.48 0.07
N PRO A 59 -5.28 -12.90 -0.85
CA PRO A 59 -4.67 -11.97 -1.79
C PRO A 59 -5.73 -11.15 -2.52
N ILE A 60 -5.45 -9.86 -2.74
CA ILE A 60 -6.35 -8.94 -3.42
C ILE A 60 -5.74 -8.46 -4.73
N GLU A 61 -6.59 -8.13 -5.70
CA GLU A 61 -6.16 -7.50 -6.94
C GLU A 61 -6.46 -6.00 -6.86
N ALA A 62 -5.43 -5.17 -6.99
CA ALA A 62 -5.52 -3.72 -6.90
C ALA A 62 -5.26 -3.08 -8.27
N PHE A 63 -6.13 -2.14 -8.67
CA PHE A 63 -6.00 -1.33 -9.88
C PHE A 63 -5.79 0.12 -9.45
N LEU A 64 -4.54 0.58 -9.47
CA LEU A 64 -4.16 1.89 -8.93
C LEU A 64 -3.97 2.91 -10.06
N GLY A 65 -4.34 4.16 -9.79
CA GLY A 65 -4.17 5.25 -10.76
C GLY A 65 -5.10 5.20 -11.96
N VAL A 66 -6.27 4.55 -11.83
CA VAL A 66 -7.24 4.46 -12.93
C VAL A 66 -7.80 5.86 -13.25
N PRO A 67 -7.64 6.35 -14.50
CA PRO A 67 -8.16 7.66 -14.87
C PRO A 67 -9.68 7.64 -14.90
N TYR A 68 -10.30 8.57 -14.17
CA TYR A 68 -11.75 8.72 -14.08
C TYR A 68 -12.27 9.98 -14.78
N ALA A 69 -11.38 10.94 -15.07
CA ALA A 69 -11.72 12.21 -15.70
C ALA A 69 -10.55 12.73 -16.55
N THR A 70 -10.86 13.61 -17.48
CA THR A 70 -9.86 14.38 -18.22
C THR A 70 -9.11 15.29 -17.24
N PRO A 71 -7.77 15.27 -17.21
CA PRO A 71 -7.01 16.05 -16.24
C PRO A 71 -7.33 17.55 -16.38
N PRO A 72 -7.68 18.25 -15.28
CA PRO A 72 -8.07 19.66 -15.30
C PRO A 72 -6.85 20.56 -15.51
N THR A 73 -6.36 20.57 -16.75
CA THR A 73 -5.16 21.28 -17.16
C THR A 73 -5.50 22.29 -18.25
N LYS A 74 -4.73 23.39 -18.33
CA LYS A 74 -4.94 24.50 -19.27
C LYS A 74 -6.28 25.22 -19.07
N MET A 75 -7.20 25.11 -20.05
CA MET A 75 -8.49 25.82 -20.04
C MET A 75 -9.53 25.21 -19.09
N ASN A 76 -9.25 24.03 -18.55
CA ASN A 76 -10.15 23.30 -17.64
C ASN A 76 -9.69 23.40 -16.17
N ARG A 77 -9.06 24.52 -15.79
CA ARG A 77 -8.47 24.76 -14.47
C ARG A 77 -9.34 25.68 -13.62
#